data_AF-A0A7S1RQF9-F1
#
_entry.id   AF-A0A7S1RQF9-F1
#
_cell.length_a   1.000
_cell.length_b   1.000
_cell.length_c   1.000
_cell.angle_alpha   90.00
_cell.angle_beta   90.00
_cell.angle_gamma   90.00
#
_symmetry.space_group_name_H-M   'P 1'
#
loop_
_entity.id
_entity.type
_entity.pdbx_description
1 polymer ?
#
loop_
_entity_poly.entity_id
_entity_poly.type
_entity_poly.pdbx_seq_one_letter_code
_entity_poly.pdbx_strand_id
1 'polypeptide(L)'
;APGASAHSAPSDISSGPWLWLEDITQVGGIGGASLLIDAQSRVIVTTQSAIHGLGFEGKVHFGIRAQRAALAGTPALVGNLLYFTESDGTLYCYDLLPNIPVLKWSSNFCPAVNGDPSAIIANEEVVVSGGMDAKPPEGSIVNFTTHMYAMDAKTGKPRWSVKIPMPSLMLVPSIAGDSVVYMVSSGGVDCLAVKDGKAKWQVKGEMGSMSTG
;
A
#
# COMPACT_ATOMS: atom_id res chain seq x y z
N ALA A 1 -18.49 28.95 -7.91
CA ALA A 1 -17.50 27.88 -8.09
C ALA A 1 -16.75 27.73 -6.78
N PRO A 2 -16.85 26.59 -6.06
CA PRO A 2 -16.04 26.40 -4.87
C PRO A 2 -14.72 25.74 -5.25
N GLY A 3 -13.63 26.18 -4.60
CA GLY A 3 -12.34 25.47 -4.65
C GLY A 3 -11.16 26.22 -5.25
N ALA A 4 -11.06 27.54 -5.07
CA ALA A 4 -9.76 28.21 -5.17
C ALA A 4 -9.50 28.89 -3.82
N SER A 5 -8.44 28.47 -3.14
CA SER A 5 -7.87 29.20 -2.00
C SER A 5 -7.75 30.69 -2.37
N ALA A 6 -8.01 31.58 -1.42
CA ALA A 6 -7.78 33.03 -1.59
C ALA A 6 -6.28 33.39 -1.68
N HIS A 7 -5.39 32.39 -1.62
CA HIS A 7 -3.95 32.54 -1.68
C HIS A 7 -3.40 31.90 -2.95
N SER A 8 -2.57 32.66 -3.67
CA SER A 8 -1.78 32.15 -4.78
C SER A 8 -0.74 31.14 -4.27
N ALA A 9 -0.57 30.03 -4.98
CA ALA A 9 0.52 29.11 -4.72
C ALA A 9 1.89 29.84 -4.83
N PRO A 10 2.89 29.51 -4.00
CA PRO A 10 4.21 30.13 -4.11
C PRO A 10 4.80 29.94 -5.50
N SER A 11 5.32 31.02 -6.10
CA SER A 11 5.92 31.00 -7.44
C SER A 11 7.36 30.49 -7.46
N ASP A 12 7.97 30.31 -6.29
CA ASP A 12 9.35 29.86 -6.13
C ASP A 12 9.46 28.96 -4.88
N ILE A 13 9.79 27.69 -5.12
CA ILE A 13 10.02 26.66 -4.08
C ILE A 13 11.51 26.40 -3.85
N SER A 14 12.40 27.17 -4.48
CA SER A 14 13.85 26.90 -4.54
C SER A 14 14.67 27.50 -3.41
N SER A 15 14.10 28.36 -2.57
CA SER A 15 14.83 29.04 -1.48
C SER A 15 14.73 28.35 -0.11
N GLY A 16 14.28 27.10 -0.05
CA GLY A 16 14.36 26.32 1.20
C GLY A 16 15.80 25.84 1.46
N PRO A 17 16.31 25.82 2.71
CA PRO A 17 17.12 24.67 3.09
C PRO A 17 16.14 23.47 3.10
N TRP A 18 16.45 22.25 2.68
CA TRP A 18 17.35 21.31 3.32
C TRP A 18 17.72 20.20 2.31
N LEU A 19 18.97 20.17 1.88
CA LEU A 19 19.57 19.02 1.21
C LEU A 19 20.28 18.20 2.28
N TRP A 20 19.64 17.17 2.83
CA TRP A 20 20.40 16.10 3.44
C TRP A 20 20.48 14.94 2.45
N LEU A 21 21.67 14.38 2.31
CA LEU A 21 21.91 13.13 1.61
C LEU A 21 22.22 12.10 2.70
N GLU A 22 21.21 11.32 3.09
CA GLU A 22 21.43 10.15 3.95
C GLU A 22 21.61 8.93 3.05
N ASP A 23 22.75 8.26 3.20
CA ASP A 23 23.05 7.06 2.44
C ASP A 23 22.27 5.88 3.03
N ILE A 24 21.06 5.68 2.52
CA ILE A 24 20.25 4.47 2.75
C ILE A 24 20.54 3.39 1.69
N THR A 25 21.55 3.54 0.83
CA THR A 25 21.84 2.56 -0.24
C THR A 25 22.48 1.28 0.30
N GLN A 26 23.05 1.32 1.51
CA GLN A 26 23.53 0.16 2.27
C GLN A 26 22.40 -0.85 2.60
N VAL A 27 21.12 -0.48 2.42
CA VAL A 27 19.95 -1.31 2.75
C VAL A 27 19.18 -1.80 1.50
N GLY A 28 19.78 -1.70 0.31
CA GLY A 28 19.16 -2.11 -0.96
C GLY A 28 18.30 -1.00 -1.58
N GLY A 29 18.06 -1.10 -2.89
CA GLY A 29 17.37 -0.05 -3.64
C GLY A 29 15.99 0.31 -3.08
N ILE A 30 15.54 1.54 -3.36
CA ILE A 30 14.19 2.00 -3.03
C ILE A 30 13.22 1.19 -3.90
N GLY A 31 12.41 0.34 -3.28
CA GLY A 31 11.33 -0.40 -3.92
C GLY A 31 10.00 0.07 -3.34
N GLY A 32 9.08 0.52 -4.19
CA GLY A 32 7.78 1.07 -3.78
C GLY A 32 7.77 2.59 -3.57
N ALA A 33 6.73 3.26 -4.07
CA ALA A 33 6.54 4.70 -3.90
C ALA A 33 5.98 4.99 -2.49
N SER A 34 6.85 5.20 -1.50
CA SER A 34 6.42 5.48 -0.12
C SER A 34 6.94 6.83 0.35
N LEU A 35 6.03 7.82 0.38
CA LEU A 35 6.20 9.01 1.20
C LEU A 35 4.92 9.17 2.02
N LEU A 36 4.92 8.57 3.21
CA LEU A 36 3.92 8.83 4.24
C LEU A 36 4.54 9.76 5.29
N ILE A 37 3.72 10.59 5.92
CA ILE A 37 4.13 11.37 7.08
C ILE A 37 3.24 10.95 8.24
N ASP A 38 3.84 10.58 9.36
CA ASP A 38 3.08 10.20 10.55
C ASP A 38 2.74 11.38 11.46
N ALA A 39 1.92 11.10 12.48
CA ALA A 39 1.49 12.11 13.46
C ALA A 39 2.65 12.72 14.28
N GLN A 40 3.83 12.10 14.26
CA GLN A 40 5.04 12.58 14.95
C GLN A 40 5.99 13.33 14.00
N SER A 41 5.51 13.74 12.82
CA SER A 41 6.30 14.48 11.83
C SER A 41 7.51 13.70 11.31
N ARG A 42 7.36 12.37 11.20
CA ARG A 42 8.38 11.49 10.59
C ARG A 42 7.97 11.11 9.18
N VAL A 43 8.89 11.26 8.24
CA VAL A 43 8.80 10.76 6.88
C VAL A 43 9.06 9.26 6.90
N ILE A 44 8.09 8.47 6.44
CA ILE A 44 8.20 7.02 6.33
C ILE A 44 8.70 6.68 4.92
N VAL A 45 9.86 6.04 4.86
CA VAL A 45 10.54 5.64 3.63
C VAL A 45 10.66 4.13 3.60
N THR A 46 10.22 3.52 2.51
CA THR A 46 10.29 2.07 2.29
C THR A 46 11.43 1.74 1.31
N THR A 47 12.25 0.77 1.67
CA THR A 47 13.22 0.12 0.79
C THR A 47 12.79 -1.32 0.57
N GLN A 48 13.49 -2.09 -0.28
CA GLN A 48 13.20 -3.51 -0.42
C GLN A 48 13.41 -4.32 0.88
N SER A 49 14.23 -3.84 1.82
CA SER A 49 14.62 -4.60 3.00
C SER A 49 14.17 -4.00 4.33
N ALA A 50 13.71 -2.74 4.35
CA ALA A 50 13.31 -2.09 5.58
C ALA A 50 12.37 -0.89 5.34
N ILE A 51 11.63 -0.54 6.39
CA ILE A 51 10.91 0.72 6.51
C ILE A 51 11.62 1.60 7.53
N HIS A 52 11.90 2.84 7.17
CA HIS A 52 12.57 3.82 8.00
C HIS A 52 11.64 4.98 8.32
N GLY A 53 11.66 5.44 9.57
CA GLY A 53 11.08 6.72 9.96
C GLY A 53 12.17 7.76 10.12
N LEU A 54 12.18 8.80 9.29
CA LEU A 54 13.14 9.89 9.33
C LEU A 54 12.45 11.16 9.84
N GLY A 55 13.10 11.89 10.75
CA GLY A 55 12.67 13.26 11.04
C GLY A 55 12.95 14.20 9.86
N PHE A 56 12.34 15.37 9.86
CA PHE A 56 12.60 16.42 8.85
C PHE A 56 14.03 16.97 8.89
N GLU A 57 14.79 16.65 9.93
CA GLU A 57 16.22 16.90 10.04
C GLU A 57 17.08 15.86 9.29
N GLY A 58 16.46 14.82 8.71
CA GLY A 58 17.12 13.72 8.03
C GLY A 58 17.59 12.59 8.94
N LYS A 59 17.49 12.73 10.26
CA LYS A 59 17.89 11.69 11.20
C LYS A 59 16.92 10.51 11.16
N VAL A 60 17.46 9.29 11.11
CA VAL A 60 16.68 8.06 11.29
C VAL A 60 16.27 7.90 12.75
N HIS A 61 14.96 7.81 13.01
CA HIS A 61 14.39 7.57 14.33
C HIS A 61 14.18 6.08 14.60
N PHE A 62 13.75 5.34 13.57
CA PHE A 62 13.57 3.89 13.66
C PHE A 62 13.81 3.20 12.31
N GLY A 63 14.02 1.88 12.38
CA GLY A 63 14.00 0.99 11.22
C GLY A 63 13.25 -0.30 11.55
N ILE A 64 12.31 -0.69 10.71
CA ILE A 64 11.62 -1.98 10.73
C ILE A 64 12.20 -2.80 9.58
N ARG A 65 12.97 -3.84 9.90
CA ARG A 65 13.52 -4.74 8.87
C ARG A 65 12.47 -5.74 8.41
N ALA A 66 12.53 -6.06 7.12
CA ALA A 66 11.83 -7.20 6.56
C ALA A 66 12.26 -8.48 7.30
N GLN A 67 11.27 -9.31 7.61
CA GLN A 67 11.41 -10.45 8.50
C GLN A 67 11.60 -11.75 7.73
N ARG A 68 10.99 -11.90 6.54
CA ARG A 68 10.91 -13.17 5.80
C ARG A 68 11.23 -13.03 4.32
N ALA A 69 10.77 -11.97 3.67
CA ALA A 69 10.97 -11.71 2.25
C ALA A 69 11.07 -10.20 1.98
N ALA A 70 11.36 -9.80 0.74
CA ALA A 70 11.44 -8.38 0.39
C ALA A 70 10.10 -7.67 0.65
N LEU A 71 10.16 -6.42 1.09
CA LEU A 71 8.98 -5.57 1.21
C LEU A 71 8.34 -5.36 -0.18
N ALA A 72 7.02 -5.37 -0.22
CA ALA A 72 6.23 -5.25 -1.43
C ALA A 72 5.07 -4.27 -1.23
N GLY A 73 4.74 -3.54 -2.31
CA GLY A 73 3.65 -2.58 -2.31
C GLY A 73 3.96 -1.27 -1.60
N THR A 74 2.98 -0.36 -1.60
CA THR A 74 3.04 0.88 -0.82
C THR A 74 2.35 0.67 0.53
N PRO A 75 2.99 1.00 1.67
CA PRO A 75 2.38 0.88 2.98
C PRO A 75 1.13 1.77 3.13
N ALA A 76 0.24 1.40 4.04
CA ALA A 76 -0.85 2.27 4.50
C ALA A 76 -0.59 2.73 5.94
N LEU A 77 -0.88 3.99 6.24
CA LEU A 77 -0.86 4.53 7.60
C LEU A 77 -2.26 5.00 7.99
N VAL A 78 -2.83 4.43 9.05
CA VAL A 78 -4.12 4.83 9.62
C VAL A 78 -3.90 5.22 11.08
N GLY A 79 -3.97 6.51 11.37
CA GLY A 79 -3.56 7.04 12.66
C GLY A 79 -2.07 6.73 12.92
N ASN A 80 -1.80 5.90 13.92
CA ASN A 80 -0.47 5.41 14.29
C ASN A 80 -0.17 3.99 13.78
N LEU A 81 -1.11 3.33 13.10
CA LEU A 81 -0.95 1.96 12.64
C LEU A 81 -0.44 1.92 11.20
N LEU A 82 0.77 1.41 11.03
CA LEU A 82 1.42 1.18 9.75
C LEU A 82 1.16 -0.26 9.28
N TYR A 83 0.62 -0.39 8.08
CA TYR A 83 0.37 -1.66 7.41
C TYR A 83 1.29 -1.80 6.21
N PHE A 84 1.97 -2.94 6.09
CA PHE A 84 2.86 -3.23 4.96
C PHE A 84 2.93 -4.73 4.68
N THR A 85 3.29 -5.09 3.46
CA THR A 85 3.42 -6.49 3.04
C THR A 85 4.85 -6.86 2.69
N GLU A 86 5.17 -8.13 2.88
CA GLU A 86 6.32 -8.77 2.25
C GLU A 86 5.86 -9.61 1.04
N SER A 87 6.77 -9.85 0.11
CA SER A 87 6.48 -10.55 -1.15
C SER A 87 6.04 -12.01 -0.97
N ASP A 88 6.23 -12.58 0.22
CA ASP A 88 5.69 -13.90 0.60
C ASP A 88 4.20 -13.87 0.99
N GLY A 89 3.56 -12.70 0.89
CA GLY A 89 2.15 -12.50 1.23
C GLY A 89 1.85 -12.40 2.72
N THR A 90 2.88 -12.08 3.53
CA THR A 90 2.67 -11.69 4.92
C THR A 90 2.34 -10.20 5.02
N LEU A 91 1.21 -9.88 5.64
CA LEU A 91 0.80 -8.53 6.02
C LEU A 91 1.18 -8.27 7.48
N TYR A 92 1.74 -7.11 7.74
CA TYR A 92 2.16 -6.66 9.07
C TYR A 92 1.35 -5.43 9.49
N CYS A 93 1.13 -5.30 10.79
CA CYS A 93 0.65 -4.09 11.43
C CYS A 93 1.59 -3.69 12.56
N TYR A 94 2.17 -2.51 12.45
CA TYR A 94 3.01 -1.90 13.47
C TYR A 94 2.35 -0.66 14.05
N ASP A 95 2.41 -0.53 15.37
CA ASP A 95 2.08 0.70 16.07
C ASP A 95 3.32 1.58 16.13
N LEU A 96 3.25 2.74 15.49
CA LEU A 96 4.30 3.74 15.42
C LEU A 96 4.22 4.79 16.53
N LEU A 97 3.21 4.74 17.41
CA LEU A 97 3.06 5.72 18.49
C LEU A 97 4.25 5.71 19.46
N PRO A 98 4.76 4.55 19.93
CA PRO A 98 5.96 4.53 20.75
C PRO A 98 7.20 4.92 19.91
N ASN A 99 8.26 5.37 20.59
CA ASN A 99 9.54 5.69 19.94
C ASN A 99 10.15 4.48 19.22
N ILE A 100 9.89 3.28 19.72
CA ILE A 100 10.26 2.01 19.09
C ILE A 100 8.98 1.38 18.55
N PRO A 101 8.85 1.19 17.22
CA PRO A 101 7.67 0.56 16.64
C PRO A 101 7.35 -0.81 17.26
N VAL A 102 6.07 -1.05 17.53
CA VAL A 102 5.60 -2.29 18.16
C VAL A 102 4.79 -3.10 17.17
N LEU A 103 5.19 -4.34 16.89
CA LEU A 103 4.39 -5.28 16.11
C LEU A 103 3.08 -5.57 16.86
N LYS A 104 1.93 -5.25 16.25
CA LYS A 104 0.60 -5.54 16.80
C LYS A 104 0.12 -6.90 16.35
N TRP A 105 0.28 -7.20 15.08
CA TRP A 105 -0.04 -8.49 14.48
C TRP A 105 0.68 -8.66 13.15
N SER A 106 0.86 -9.91 12.73
CA SER A 106 1.22 -10.29 11.38
C SER A 106 0.33 -11.45 10.92
N SER A 107 0.06 -11.54 9.63
CA SER A 107 -0.76 -12.61 9.06
C SER A 107 -0.36 -12.90 7.62
N ASN A 108 -0.08 -14.17 7.34
CA ASN A 108 0.09 -14.63 5.97
C ASN A 108 -1.31 -14.83 5.37
N PHE A 109 -1.66 -13.99 4.39
CA PHE A 109 -3.02 -13.95 3.83
C PHE A 109 -3.10 -14.50 2.41
N CYS A 110 -1.96 -14.57 1.71
CA CYS A 110 -1.86 -15.18 0.40
C CYS A 110 -0.45 -15.76 0.18
N PRO A 111 -0.27 -16.66 -0.80
CA PRO A 111 1.03 -17.21 -1.16
C PRO A 111 2.10 -16.20 -1.62
N ALA A 112 1.70 -15.10 -2.28
CA ALA A 112 2.63 -14.04 -2.68
C ALA A 112 1.96 -12.72 -3.02
N VAL A 113 2.73 -11.64 -2.89
CA VAL A 113 2.40 -10.28 -3.30
C VAL A 113 3.50 -9.79 -4.24
N ASN A 114 3.13 -9.15 -5.36
CA ASN A 114 4.10 -8.60 -6.31
C ASN A 114 4.54 -7.18 -5.89
N GLY A 115 5.77 -6.82 -6.25
CA GLY A 115 6.41 -5.56 -5.88
C GLY A 115 6.04 -4.33 -6.73
N ASP A 116 5.38 -4.51 -7.88
CA ASP A 116 4.79 -3.41 -8.68
C ASP A 116 3.49 -2.92 -8.03
N PRO A 117 3.02 -1.68 -8.23
CA PRO A 117 2.27 -0.91 -7.22
C PRO A 117 0.92 -1.55 -6.89
N SER A 118 0.95 -2.47 -5.93
CA SER A 118 -0.18 -2.82 -5.10
C SER A 118 -0.16 -1.84 -3.93
N ALA A 119 -1.10 -0.90 -3.95
CA ALA A 119 -1.33 -0.05 -2.79
C ALA A 119 -2.04 -0.90 -1.74
N ILE A 120 -1.48 -0.95 -0.53
CA ILE A 120 -2.28 -1.32 0.62
C ILE A 120 -3.15 -0.11 0.91
N ILE A 121 -4.45 -0.34 1.11
CA ILE A 121 -5.34 0.67 1.62
C ILE A 121 -5.93 0.17 2.93
N ALA A 122 -6.17 1.09 3.85
CA ALA A 122 -6.72 0.73 5.14
C ALA A 122 -7.62 1.84 5.68
N ASN A 123 -8.55 1.44 6.52
CA ASN A 123 -9.23 2.30 7.47
C ASN A 123 -9.23 1.61 8.85
N GLU A 124 -9.98 2.13 9.82
CA GLU A 124 -10.05 1.55 11.17
C GLU A 124 -10.67 0.14 11.23
N GLU A 125 -11.33 -0.30 10.16
CA GLU A 125 -12.07 -1.55 10.09
C GLU A 125 -11.35 -2.61 9.26
N VAL A 126 -10.84 -2.25 8.09
CA VAL A 126 -10.31 -3.17 7.10
C VAL A 126 -8.97 -2.70 6.53
N VAL A 127 -8.09 -3.66 6.24
CA VAL A 127 -6.92 -3.49 5.38
C VAL A 127 -7.15 -4.30 4.12
N VAL A 128 -7.03 -3.66 2.96
CA VAL A 128 -7.23 -4.29 1.65
C VAL A 128 -5.91 -4.30 0.90
N SER A 129 -5.54 -5.47 0.37
CA SER A 129 -4.33 -5.68 -0.42
C SER A 129 -4.61 -6.57 -1.61
N GLY A 130 -3.89 -6.34 -2.70
CA GLY A 130 -3.74 -7.32 -3.78
C GLY A 130 -2.84 -8.47 -3.33
N GLY A 131 -3.01 -9.64 -3.94
CA GLY A 131 -2.16 -10.81 -3.75
C GLY A 131 -2.42 -11.86 -4.85
N MET A 132 -1.70 -12.97 -4.80
CA MET A 132 -1.79 -14.06 -5.77
C MET A 132 -2.12 -15.40 -5.12
N ASP A 133 -2.84 -16.25 -5.84
CA ASP A 133 -3.16 -17.63 -5.39
C ASP A 133 -1.99 -18.60 -5.39
N ALA A 134 -0.92 -18.23 -6.08
CA ALA A 134 0.28 -19.04 -6.19
C ALA A 134 1.49 -18.13 -6.35
N LYS A 135 2.65 -18.62 -5.89
CA LYS A 135 3.92 -17.97 -6.19
C LYS A 135 4.19 -18.11 -7.69
N PRO A 136 4.46 -17.02 -8.42
CA PRO A 136 4.85 -17.14 -9.81
C PRO A 136 6.18 -17.92 -9.88
N PRO A 137 6.38 -18.75 -10.91
CA PRO A 137 7.70 -19.33 -11.17
C PRO A 137 8.74 -18.22 -11.29
N GLU A 138 9.95 -18.49 -10.81
CA GLU A 138 11.06 -17.55 -10.91
C GLU A 138 11.29 -17.14 -12.39
N GLY A 139 11.31 -15.84 -12.66
CA GLY A 139 11.45 -15.29 -14.01
C GLY A 139 10.17 -15.25 -14.87
N SER A 140 9.02 -15.67 -14.34
CA SER A 140 7.74 -15.59 -15.07
C SER A 140 7.09 -14.21 -14.99
N ILE A 141 6.76 -13.62 -16.14
CA ILE A 141 5.95 -12.39 -16.25
C ILE A 141 4.46 -12.68 -16.51
N VAL A 142 4.08 -13.94 -16.76
CA VAL A 142 2.70 -14.32 -17.17
C VAL A 142 2.33 -15.71 -16.66
N ASN A 143 1.58 -15.77 -15.54
CA ASN A 143 0.70 -16.86 -15.08
C ASN A 143 0.30 -16.64 -13.61
N PHE A 144 -0.26 -15.48 -13.29
CA PHE A 144 -0.79 -15.23 -11.94
C PHE A 144 -2.28 -14.93 -12.01
N THR A 145 -3.01 -15.40 -11.00
CA THR A 145 -4.36 -14.91 -10.68
C THR A 145 -4.20 -13.83 -9.64
N THR A 146 -4.76 -12.65 -9.88
CA THR A 146 -4.81 -11.58 -8.87
C THR A 146 -6.07 -11.73 -8.04
N HIS A 147 -5.91 -11.73 -6.73
CA HIS A 147 -6.98 -11.64 -5.75
C HIS A 147 -6.87 -10.32 -4.99
N MET A 148 -8.02 -9.77 -4.64
CA MET A 148 -8.12 -8.73 -3.62
C MET A 148 -8.49 -9.41 -2.31
N TYR A 149 -7.74 -9.13 -1.26
CA TYR A 149 -7.96 -9.66 0.09
C TYR A 149 -8.27 -8.52 1.03
N ALA A 150 -9.24 -8.76 1.91
CA ALA A 150 -9.56 -7.87 3.02
C ALA A 150 -9.28 -8.56 4.34
N MET A 151 -8.58 -7.85 5.21
CA MET A 151 -8.19 -8.29 6.53
C MET A 151 -8.82 -7.36 7.56
N ASP A 152 -9.23 -7.90 8.70
CA ASP A 152 -9.65 -7.11 9.84
C ASP A 152 -8.48 -6.25 10.35
N ALA A 153 -8.64 -4.93 10.35
CA ALA A 153 -7.54 -4.00 10.65
C ALA A 153 -7.00 -4.13 12.08
N LYS A 154 -7.82 -4.62 13.02
CA LYS A 154 -7.47 -4.76 14.43
C LYS A 154 -6.75 -6.07 14.72
N THR A 155 -7.13 -7.15 14.04
CA THR A 155 -6.67 -8.51 14.37
C THR A 155 -5.80 -9.16 13.29
N GLY A 156 -5.78 -8.60 12.08
CA GLY A 156 -5.09 -9.18 10.92
C GLY A 156 -5.77 -10.42 10.35
N LYS A 157 -6.97 -10.79 10.82
CA LYS A 157 -7.67 -12.00 10.35
C LYS A 157 -8.33 -11.77 8.99
N PRO A 158 -8.34 -12.76 8.07
CA PRO A 158 -9.05 -12.64 6.81
C PRO A 158 -10.55 -12.39 7.02
N ARG A 159 -11.11 -11.45 6.27
CA ARG A 159 -12.55 -11.18 6.21
C ARG A 159 -13.17 -11.76 4.93
N TRP A 160 -12.59 -11.44 3.79
CA TRP A 160 -13.03 -11.92 2.49
C TRP A 160 -11.90 -11.84 1.46
N SER A 161 -12.08 -12.56 0.36
CA SER A 161 -11.25 -12.43 -0.83
C SER A 161 -12.12 -12.45 -2.09
N VAL A 162 -11.70 -11.72 -3.12
CA VAL A 162 -12.40 -11.64 -4.40
C VAL A 162 -11.41 -11.85 -5.53
N LYS A 163 -11.73 -12.79 -6.41
CA LYS A 163 -10.95 -13.04 -7.62
C LYS A 163 -11.13 -11.89 -8.58
N ILE A 164 -10.03 -11.27 -8.99
CA ILE A 164 -10.07 -10.25 -10.03
C ILE A 164 -10.14 -10.95 -11.39
N PRO A 165 -11.18 -10.70 -12.22
CA PRO A 165 -11.43 -11.48 -13.44
C PRO A 165 -10.29 -11.46 -14.45
N MET A 166 -9.55 -10.35 -14.53
CA MET A 166 -8.39 -10.21 -15.38
C MET A 166 -7.17 -9.94 -14.50
N PRO A 167 -6.12 -10.77 -14.55
CA PRO A 167 -4.90 -10.55 -13.78
C PRO A 167 -4.39 -9.13 -13.98
N SER A 168 -4.16 -8.43 -12.89
CA SER A 168 -3.57 -7.10 -12.90
C SER A 168 -2.33 -7.11 -12.03
N LEU A 169 -1.25 -6.54 -12.56
CA LEU A 169 -0.03 -6.23 -11.81
C LEU A 169 -0.22 -5.00 -10.92
N MET A 170 -1.22 -4.17 -11.25
CA MET A 170 -1.49 -2.92 -10.56
C MET A 170 -2.92 -2.95 -10.03
N LEU A 171 -3.03 -3.01 -8.70
CA LEU A 171 -4.30 -2.96 -8.01
C LEU A 171 -4.24 -1.77 -7.07
N VAL A 172 -4.97 -0.71 -7.44
CA VAL A 172 -5.02 0.55 -6.70
C VAL A 172 -6.45 0.77 -6.21
N PRO A 173 -6.89 0.02 -5.18
CA PRO A 173 -8.22 0.19 -4.64
C PRO A 173 -8.33 1.51 -3.86
N SER A 174 -9.53 1.95 -3.56
CA SER A 174 -9.84 3.03 -2.62
C SER A 174 -11.00 2.63 -1.72
N ILE A 175 -10.99 3.05 -0.46
CA ILE A 175 -12.11 2.86 0.47
C ILE A 175 -12.86 4.18 0.61
N ALA A 176 -14.18 4.13 0.41
CA ALA A 176 -15.09 5.25 0.63
C ALA A 176 -16.32 4.75 1.39
N GLY A 177 -16.44 5.13 2.66
CA GLY A 177 -17.51 4.63 3.53
C GLY A 177 -17.49 3.11 3.64
N ASP A 178 -18.59 2.47 3.24
CA ASP A 178 -18.78 1.02 3.26
C ASP A 178 -18.47 0.36 1.88
N SER A 179 -17.73 1.05 1.02
CA SER A 179 -17.36 0.59 -0.32
C SER A 179 -15.85 0.54 -0.53
N VAL A 180 -15.40 -0.50 -1.24
CA VAL A 180 -14.08 -0.60 -1.86
C VAL A 180 -14.26 -0.43 -3.35
N VAL A 181 -13.61 0.56 -3.96
CA VAL A 181 -13.70 0.85 -5.40
C VAL A 181 -12.33 0.61 -6.02
N TYR A 182 -12.29 -0.04 -7.18
CA TYR A 182 -11.04 -0.26 -7.90
C TYR A 182 -11.26 -0.24 -9.41
N MET A 183 -10.22 0.13 -10.15
CA MET A 183 -10.25 0.07 -11.61
C MET A 183 -9.95 -1.34 -12.09
N VAL A 184 -10.72 -1.79 -13.07
CA VAL A 184 -10.52 -3.05 -13.77
C VAL A 184 -9.60 -2.78 -14.96
N SER A 185 -8.67 -3.69 -15.24
CA SER A 185 -7.68 -3.53 -16.31
C SER A 185 -8.30 -3.36 -17.71
N SER A 186 -9.56 -3.76 -17.90
CA SER A 186 -10.35 -3.49 -19.12
C SER A 186 -10.94 -2.07 -19.20
N GLY A 187 -10.50 -1.15 -18.33
CA GLY A 187 -10.97 0.24 -18.28
C GLY A 187 -12.29 0.45 -17.54
N GLY A 188 -12.81 -0.57 -16.85
CA GLY A 188 -14.01 -0.48 -16.03
C GLY A 188 -13.73 -0.06 -14.58
N VAL A 189 -14.79 0.09 -13.79
CA VAL A 189 -14.73 0.35 -12.35
C VAL A 189 -15.67 -0.59 -11.63
N ASP A 190 -15.13 -1.28 -10.63
CA ASP A 190 -15.89 -2.17 -9.76
C ASP A 190 -15.98 -1.58 -8.36
N CYS A 191 -17.16 -1.70 -7.75
CA CYS A 191 -17.40 -1.34 -6.37
C CYS A 191 -17.85 -2.57 -5.58
N LEU A 192 -17.14 -2.86 -4.51
CA LEU A 192 -17.40 -3.97 -3.58
C LEU A 192 -17.85 -3.41 -2.23
N ALA A 193 -18.65 -4.16 -1.49
CA ALA A 193 -18.97 -3.83 -0.10
C ALA A 193 -17.77 -4.15 0.81
N VAL A 194 -17.40 -3.22 1.70
CA VAL A 194 -16.34 -3.43 2.71
C VAL A 194 -16.62 -4.64 3.61
N LYS A 195 -17.91 -4.90 3.89
CA LYS A 195 -18.35 -5.94 4.82
C LYS A 195 -17.99 -7.35 4.34
N ASP A 196 -18.21 -7.66 3.07
CA ASP A 196 -18.15 -9.03 2.55
C ASP A 196 -17.57 -9.18 1.14
N GLY A 197 -17.08 -8.09 0.55
CA GLY A 197 -16.46 -8.09 -0.78
C GLY A 197 -17.45 -8.28 -1.93
N LYS A 198 -18.77 -8.33 -1.68
CA LYS A 198 -19.74 -8.50 -2.76
C LYS A 198 -19.84 -7.24 -3.62
N ALA A 199 -19.99 -7.44 -4.93
CA ALA A 199 -20.23 -6.35 -5.86
C ALA A 199 -21.51 -5.58 -5.49
N LYS A 200 -21.36 -4.26 -5.32
CA LYS A 200 -22.46 -3.30 -5.17
C LYS A 200 -22.93 -2.78 -6.52
N TRP A 201 -21.98 -2.40 -7.36
CA TRP A 201 -22.21 -1.95 -8.73
C TRP A 201 -20.92 -2.11 -9.54
N GLN A 202 -21.06 -2.09 -10.87
CA GLN A 202 -19.97 -2.18 -11.82
C GLN A 202 -20.24 -1.28 -13.02
N VAL A 203 -19.21 -0.61 -13.50
CA VAL A 203 -19.20 0.11 -14.78
C VAL A 203 -18.22 -0.60 -15.68
N LYS A 204 -18.70 -1.07 -16.84
CA LYS A 204 -17.83 -1.75 -17.81
C LYS A 204 -17.00 -0.70 -18.56
N GLY A 205 -15.73 -1.01 -18.77
CA GLY A 205 -14.89 -0.24 -19.70
C GLY A 205 -15.35 -0.46 -21.14
N GLU A 206 -14.95 0.45 -22.02
CA GLU A 206 -15.17 0.32 -23.45
C GLU A 206 -14.24 -0.73 -24.06
N MET A 207 -14.68 -1.35 -25.16
CA MET A 207 -13.86 -2.37 -25.83
C MET A 207 -12.56 -1.75 -26.34
N GLY A 208 -11.42 -2.30 -25.90
CA GLY A 208 -10.08 -1.81 -26.26
C GLY A 208 -9.48 -0.79 -25.29
N SER A 209 -10.21 -0.37 -24.24
CA SER A 209 -9.63 0.43 -23.17
C SER A 209 -8.72 -0.40 -22.28
N MET A 210 -7.57 0.16 -21.92
CA MET A 210 -6.69 -0.36 -20.87
C MET A 210 -6.43 0.75 -19.85
N SER A 211 -6.42 0.38 -18.57
CA SER A 211 -6.07 1.26 -17.47
C SER A 211 -4.98 0.62 -16.63
N THR A 212 -4.11 1.45 -16.06
CA THR A 212 -3.01 1.03 -15.21
C THR A 212 -3.32 1.11 -13.71
N GLY A 213 -4.51 1.57 -13.32
CA GLY A 213 -4.70 2.00 -11.93
C GLY A 213 -4.29 3.44 -11.73
#